data_AF-A0A2S8GSC4-F1
#
_entry.id   AF-A0A2S8GSC4-F1
#
_cell.length_a   1.000
_cell.length_b   1.000
_cell.length_c   1.000
_cell.angle_alpha   90.00
_cell.angle_beta   90.00
_cell.angle_gamma   90.00
#
_symmetry.space_group_name_H-M   'P 1'
#
loop_
_entity.id
_entity.type
_entity.pdbx_description
1 polymer ?
#
loop_
_entity_poly.entity_id
_entity_poly.type
_entity_poly.pdbx_seq_one_letter_code
_entity_poly.pdbx_strand_id
1 'polypeptide(L)'
;MSDQPHDSDARLLLLPTAWMGAIALSLAALQAIWLRLSGWTLVEVSGFAIFFAAVVLAAACAVIRACWLFGGRCKSMPPAEYAIAITPLVCSVILAAALTSSQMSPFVVFLLWFIIAAEESITLLFFVPQILPSDVGRKLTSAREALRSAHAVAPAKPEVRFDPPQPSRSPLQATPPPPADAEDKLWRFDESEVPAPHFVAGNVSQQLTRAREATTEVVYGYLRADFAAGERHQTLHVAFCPPLAGIPEVEICQVEGPEVAVKTTLVEAHGARVELRRSGSLDEEISVVLEINAAADSGDY
;
A
#
# COMPACT_ATOMS: atom_id res chain seq x y z
N MET A 1 -24.13 -2.31 -51.44
CA MET A 1 -24.54 -1.01 -50.87
C MET A 1 -25.11 -1.29 -49.50
N SER A 2 -24.26 -1.23 -48.48
CA SER A 2 -24.67 -1.42 -47.09
C SER A 2 -25.15 -0.07 -46.55
N ASP A 3 -26.39 -0.01 -46.10
CA ASP A 3 -26.95 1.13 -45.39
C ASP A 3 -26.09 1.44 -44.16
N GLN A 4 -25.34 2.54 -44.26
CA GLN A 4 -24.59 3.16 -43.17
C GLN A 4 -25.23 4.45 -42.56
N PRO A 5 -26.57 4.69 -42.60
CA PRO A 5 -27.13 5.96 -42.14
C PRO A 5 -27.36 6.08 -40.63
N HIS A 6 -27.28 5.01 -39.82
CA HIS A 6 -27.64 5.10 -38.39
C HIS A 6 -26.58 5.75 -37.49
N ASP A 7 -25.30 5.80 -37.90
CA ASP A 7 -24.23 6.34 -37.06
C ASP A 7 -24.16 7.88 -37.07
N SER A 8 -24.73 8.57 -38.08
CA SER A 8 -24.68 10.05 -38.12
C SER A 8 -25.59 10.70 -37.11
N ASP A 9 -26.78 10.13 -36.89
CA ASP A 9 -27.82 10.77 -36.08
C ASP A 9 -27.50 10.70 -34.58
N ALA A 10 -26.96 9.56 -34.14
CA ALA A 10 -26.47 9.41 -32.77
C ALA A 10 -25.33 10.39 -32.46
N ARG A 11 -24.41 10.59 -33.42
CA ARG A 11 -23.29 11.53 -33.25
C ARG A 11 -23.76 12.98 -33.15
N LEU A 12 -24.73 13.37 -33.98
CA LEU A 12 -25.29 14.73 -33.99
C LEU A 12 -25.99 15.07 -32.66
N LEU A 13 -26.50 14.08 -31.94
CA LEU A 13 -27.15 14.29 -30.63
C LEU A 13 -26.15 14.19 -29.47
N LEU A 14 -25.30 13.16 -29.45
CA LEU A 14 -24.47 12.84 -28.29
C LEU A 14 -23.30 13.82 -28.08
N LEU A 15 -22.68 14.28 -29.17
CA LEU A 15 -21.50 15.15 -29.07
C LEU A 15 -21.86 16.56 -28.52
N PRO A 16 -22.93 17.23 -28.98
CA PRO A 16 -23.39 18.47 -28.34
C PRO A 16 -23.80 18.28 -26.88
N THR A 17 -24.43 17.14 -26.54
CA THR A 17 -24.77 16.83 -25.14
C THR A 17 -23.53 16.73 -24.26
N ALA A 18 -22.46 16.09 -24.74
CA ALA A 18 -21.19 16.01 -24.01
C ALA A 18 -20.57 17.40 -23.82
N TRP A 19 -20.58 18.25 -24.85
CA TRP A 19 -20.11 19.63 -24.75
C TRP A 19 -20.89 20.47 -23.74
N MET A 20 -22.23 20.42 -23.80
CA MET A 20 -23.09 21.15 -22.85
C MET A 20 -22.81 20.69 -21.42
N GLY A 21 -22.66 19.38 -21.20
CA GLY A 21 -22.31 18.83 -19.90
C GLY A 21 -20.93 19.30 -19.41
N ALA A 22 -19.91 19.30 -20.26
CA ALA A 22 -18.57 19.79 -19.91
C ALA A 22 -18.55 21.28 -19.57
N ILE A 23 -19.29 22.11 -20.32
CA ILE A 23 -19.43 23.56 -20.05
C ILE A 23 -20.14 23.77 -18.71
N ALA A 24 -21.28 23.10 -18.48
CA ALA A 24 -22.03 23.21 -17.23
C ALA A 24 -21.17 22.82 -16.02
N LEU A 25 -20.39 21.74 -16.14
CA LEU A 25 -19.49 21.27 -15.10
C LEU A 25 -18.35 22.29 -14.82
N SER A 26 -17.82 22.91 -15.88
CA SER A 26 -16.79 23.96 -15.77
C SER A 26 -17.32 25.20 -15.05
N LEU A 27 -18.55 25.63 -15.37
CA LEU A 27 -19.21 26.74 -14.69
C LEU A 27 -19.47 26.42 -13.21
N ALA A 28 -19.87 25.20 -12.89
CA ALA A 28 -20.05 24.76 -11.50
C ALA A 28 -18.72 24.79 -10.72
N ALA A 29 -17.62 24.34 -11.33
CA ALA A 29 -16.29 24.40 -10.73
C ALA A 29 -15.82 25.84 -10.49
N LEU A 30 -16.01 26.74 -11.47
CA LEU A 30 -15.72 28.17 -11.32
C LEU A 30 -16.56 28.83 -10.21
N GLN A 31 -17.85 28.50 -10.14
CA GLN A 31 -18.74 28.98 -9.09
C GLN A 31 -18.27 28.50 -7.69
N ALA A 32 -17.85 27.24 -7.57
CA ALA A 32 -17.33 26.70 -6.32
C ALA A 32 -16.02 27.38 -5.89
N ILE A 33 -15.10 27.64 -6.82
CA ILE A 33 -13.88 28.41 -6.56
C ILE A 33 -14.25 29.82 -6.09
N TRP A 34 -15.15 30.51 -6.79
CA TRP A 34 -15.57 31.86 -6.44
C TRP A 34 -16.14 31.93 -5.02
N LEU A 35 -17.07 31.02 -4.67
CA LEU A 35 -17.66 30.93 -3.33
C LEU A 35 -16.59 30.66 -2.26
N ARG A 36 -15.60 29.83 -2.58
CA ARG A 36 -14.49 29.53 -1.66
C ARG A 36 -13.62 30.76 -1.42
N LEU A 37 -13.30 31.50 -2.48
CA LEU A 37 -12.48 32.72 -2.42
C LEU A 37 -13.20 33.89 -1.76
N SER A 38 -14.53 33.98 -1.85
CA SER A 38 -15.32 35.02 -1.19
C SER A 38 -15.44 34.85 0.32
N GLY A 39 -14.81 33.82 0.90
CA GLY A 39 -14.88 33.52 2.33
C GLY A 39 -16.27 33.06 2.76
N TRP A 40 -17.17 32.74 1.83
CA TRP A 40 -18.43 32.10 2.16
C TRP A 40 -18.12 30.70 2.66
N THR A 41 -18.17 30.55 3.99
CA THR A 41 -18.22 29.23 4.59
C THR A 41 -19.53 28.61 4.14
N LEU A 42 -19.43 27.58 3.30
CA LEU A 42 -20.57 26.72 3.00
C LEU A 42 -21.19 26.35 4.35
N VAL A 43 -22.47 26.73 4.54
CA VAL A 43 -23.34 26.29 5.63
C VAL A 43 -22.97 24.86 5.98
N GLU A 44 -22.80 24.52 7.26
CA GLU A 44 -22.37 23.20 7.74
C GLU A 44 -23.03 22.06 6.92
N VAL A 45 -22.33 21.62 5.87
CA VAL A 45 -22.86 20.61 4.96
C VAL A 45 -22.58 19.28 5.63
N SER A 46 -23.62 18.49 5.86
CA SER A 46 -23.45 17.18 6.47
C SER A 46 -22.49 16.32 5.62
N GLY A 47 -21.69 15.48 6.28
CA GLY A 47 -20.80 14.54 5.59
C GLY A 47 -21.54 13.66 4.58
N PHE A 48 -22.79 13.31 4.88
CA PHE A 48 -23.67 12.58 3.96
C PHE A 48 -24.00 13.37 2.69
N ALA A 49 -24.34 14.66 2.81
CA ALA A 49 -24.62 15.49 1.65
C ALA A 49 -23.39 15.64 0.73
N ILE A 50 -22.19 15.75 1.30
CA ILE A 50 -20.93 15.77 0.54
C ILE A 50 -20.69 14.44 -0.18
N PHE A 51 -20.94 13.32 0.50
CA PHE A 51 -20.85 11.99 -0.12
C PHE A 51 -21.80 11.84 -1.31
N PHE A 52 -23.08 12.20 -1.16
CA PHE A 52 -24.03 12.16 -2.27
C PHE A 52 -23.64 13.11 -3.40
N ALA A 53 -23.15 14.30 -3.08
CA ALA A 53 -22.63 15.22 -4.09
C ALA A 53 -21.44 14.62 -4.86
N ALA A 54 -20.53 13.91 -4.18
CA ALA A 54 -19.41 13.21 -4.83
C ALA A 54 -19.89 12.11 -5.79
N VAL A 55 -20.89 11.31 -5.38
CA VAL A 55 -21.47 10.25 -6.23
C VAL A 55 -22.19 10.84 -7.45
N VAL A 56 -22.98 11.90 -7.26
CA VAL A 56 -23.67 12.59 -8.35
C VAL A 56 -22.66 13.22 -9.32
N LEU A 57 -21.61 13.84 -8.80
CA LEU A 57 -20.53 14.42 -9.60
C LEU A 57 -19.81 13.34 -10.42
N ALA A 58 -19.43 12.23 -9.80
CA ALA A 58 -18.82 11.09 -10.48
C ALA A 58 -19.73 10.52 -11.58
N ALA A 59 -21.03 10.37 -11.31
CA ALA A 59 -21.99 9.91 -12.31
C ALA A 59 -22.13 10.90 -13.49
N ALA A 60 -22.16 12.21 -13.23
CA ALA A 60 -22.21 13.23 -14.27
C ALA A 60 -20.95 13.20 -15.16
N CYS A 61 -19.75 13.10 -14.56
CA CYS A 61 -18.50 12.94 -15.29
C CYS A 61 -18.51 11.69 -16.19
N ALA A 62 -18.95 10.55 -15.66
CA ALA A 62 -19.07 9.30 -16.40
C ALA A 62 -20.06 9.41 -17.58
N VAL A 63 -21.20 10.10 -17.40
CA VAL A 63 -22.19 10.30 -18.48
C VAL A 63 -21.65 11.21 -19.58
N ILE A 64 -20.99 12.33 -19.25
CA ILE A 64 -20.38 13.22 -20.24
C ILE A 64 -19.37 12.45 -21.09
N ARG A 65 -18.54 11.65 -20.43
CA ARG A 65 -17.54 10.78 -21.04
C ARG A 65 -18.14 9.69 -21.92
N ALA A 66 -19.20 9.03 -21.45
CA ALA A 66 -19.92 8.03 -22.22
C ALA A 66 -20.53 8.64 -23.49
N CYS A 67 -21.23 9.78 -23.38
CA CYS A 67 -21.80 10.49 -24.53
C CYS A 67 -20.72 10.83 -25.57
N TRP A 68 -19.56 11.29 -25.12
CA TRP A 68 -18.41 11.54 -26.00
C TRP A 68 -17.89 10.26 -26.66
N LEU A 69 -17.65 9.19 -25.90
CA LEU A 69 -17.15 7.91 -26.42
C LEU A 69 -18.09 7.29 -27.47
N PHE A 70 -19.40 7.36 -27.23
CA PHE A 70 -20.41 6.84 -28.15
C PHE A 70 -20.59 7.74 -29.39
N GLY A 71 -20.42 9.06 -29.25
CA GLY A 71 -20.47 10.00 -30.37
C GLY A 71 -19.16 10.12 -31.18
N GLY A 72 -18.03 9.72 -30.62
CA GLY A 72 -16.68 10.06 -31.08
C GLY A 72 -15.88 8.95 -31.79
N ARG A 73 -16.49 7.86 -32.25
CA ARG A 73 -15.78 6.73 -32.90
C ARG A 73 -15.13 7.03 -34.28
N CYS A 74 -14.55 8.21 -34.47
CA CYS A 74 -13.80 8.55 -35.69
C CYS A 74 -12.30 8.41 -35.46
N LYS A 75 -11.60 7.77 -36.41
CA LYS A 75 -10.15 7.49 -36.39
C LYS A 75 -9.24 8.73 -36.37
N SER A 76 -9.80 9.93 -36.37
CA SER A 76 -9.07 11.19 -36.24
C SER A 76 -9.95 12.22 -35.54
N MET A 77 -9.95 12.22 -34.20
CA MET A 77 -10.63 13.29 -33.47
C MET A 77 -9.80 14.58 -33.52
N PRO A 78 -10.42 15.73 -33.84
CA PRO A 78 -9.75 17.02 -33.79
C PRO A 78 -9.28 17.32 -32.35
N PRO A 79 -8.18 18.08 -32.17
CA PRO A 79 -7.61 18.39 -30.85
C PRO A 79 -8.62 18.92 -29.83
N ALA A 80 -9.63 19.68 -30.29
CA ALA A 80 -10.68 20.25 -29.45
C ALA A 80 -11.56 19.18 -28.76
N GLU A 81 -11.75 18.00 -29.37
CA GLU A 81 -12.58 16.95 -28.78
C GLU A 81 -11.90 16.27 -27.58
N TYR A 82 -10.56 16.31 -27.48
CA TYR A 82 -9.85 15.84 -26.28
C TYR A 82 -10.13 16.71 -25.06
N ALA A 83 -10.52 17.97 -25.25
CA ALA A 83 -10.94 18.83 -24.13
C ALA A 83 -12.14 18.22 -23.40
N ILE A 84 -13.08 17.59 -24.10
CA ILE A 84 -14.27 16.97 -23.50
C ILE A 84 -13.88 15.80 -22.58
N ALA A 85 -12.80 15.08 -22.90
CA ALA A 85 -12.31 13.98 -22.07
C ALA A 85 -11.59 14.48 -20.80
N ILE A 86 -10.83 15.58 -20.92
CA ILE A 86 -9.98 16.12 -19.84
C ILE A 86 -10.77 17.05 -18.90
N THR A 87 -11.73 17.81 -19.42
CA THR A 87 -12.50 18.79 -18.65
C THR A 87 -13.19 18.17 -17.43
N PRO A 88 -13.86 17.00 -17.50
CA PRO A 88 -14.48 16.40 -16.32
C PRO A 88 -13.49 16.02 -15.22
N LEU A 89 -12.27 15.57 -15.58
CA LEU A 89 -11.19 15.25 -14.64
C LEU A 89 -10.71 16.51 -13.90
N VAL A 90 -10.44 17.57 -14.65
CA VAL A 90 -9.97 18.83 -14.05
C VAL A 90 -11.06 19.43 -13.16
N CYS A 91 -12.32 19.40 -13.60
CA CYS A 91 -13.43 19.94 -12.83
C CYS A 91 -13.74 19.11 -11.58
N SER A 92 -13.67 17.77 -11.65
CA SER A 92 -13.92 16.90 -10.50
C SER A 92 -12.90 17.14 -9.40
N VAL A 93 -11.61 17.25 -9.75
CA VAL A 93 -10.52 17.59 -8.81
C VAL A 93 -10.70 18.98 -8.20
N ILE A 94 -11.03 20.00 -9.01
CA ILE A 94 -11.28 21.36 -8.52
C ILE A 94 -12.46 21.38 -7.55
N LEU A 95 -13.56 20.72 -7.89
CA LEU A 95 -14.76 20.64 -7.04
C LEU A 95 -14.45 19.89 -5.74
N ALA A 96 -13.70 18.79 -5.78
CA ALA A 96 -13.26 18.08 -4.59
C ALA A 96 -12.44 18.96 -3.65
N ALA A 97 -11.48 19.69 -4.23
CA ALA A 97 -10.62 20.61 -3.48
C ALA A 97 -11.42 21.78 -2.89
N ALA A 98 -12.38 22.34 -3.65
CA ALA A 98 -13.24 23.42 -3.18
C ALA A 98 -14.18 22.97 -2.06
N LEU A 99 -14.67 21.72 -2.12
CA LEU A 99 -15.50 21.13 -1.07
C LEU A 99 -14.69 20.74 0.17
N THR A 100 -13.41 20.39 0.03
CA THR A 100 -12.58 19.99 1.17
C THR A 100 -12.37 21.17 2.12
N SER A 101 -12.92 21.07 3.33
CA SER A 101 -12.77 22.08 4.39
C SER A 101 -12.02 21.50 5.61
N SER A 102 -11.38 22.37 6.39
CA SER A 102 -10.67 21.98 7.62
C SER A 102 -11.59 21.44 8.72
N GLN A 103 -12.90 21.67 8.61
CA GLN A 103 -13.90 21.21 9.58
C GLN A 103 -14.44 19.80 9.24
N MET A 104 -14.10 19.24 8.09
CA MET A 104 -14.58 17.91 7.71
C MET A 104 -13.81 16.82 8.45
N SER A 105 -14.50 15.74 8.82
CA SER A 105 -13.83 14.56 9.36
C SER A 105 -12.84 14.01 8.31
N PRO A 106 -11.65 13.53 8.73
CA PRO A 106 -10.67 12.95 7.80
C PRO A 106 -11.24 11.81 6.95
N PHE A 107 -12.19 11.05 7.51
CA PHE A 107 -12.86 9.95 6.81
C PHE A 107 -13.73 10.44 5.64
N VAL A 108 -14.49 11.52 5.83
CA VAL A 108 -15.32 12.10 4.76
C VAL A 108 -14.44 12.66 3.63
N VAL A 109 -13.34 13.31 4.00
CA VAL A 109 -12.35 13.80 3.01
C VAL A 109 -11.77 12.61 2.24
N PHE A 110 -11.32 11.57 2.92
CA PHE A 110 -10.82 10.35 2.27
C PHE A 110 -11.85 9.76 1.30
N LEU A 111 -13.11 9.61 1.72
CA LEU A 111 -14.16 9.01 0.90
C LEU A 111 -14.47 9.84 -0.36
N LEU A 112 -14.51 11.17 -0.23
CA LEU A 112 -14.67 12.09 -1.37
C LEU A 112 -13.56 11.88 -2.40
N TRP A 113 -12.29 11.92 -1.97
CA TRP A 113 -11.14 11.75 -2.86
C TRP A 113 -11.04 10.33 -3.44
N PHE A 114 -11.41 9.31 -2.66
CA PHE A 114 -11.43 7.93 -3.12
C PHE A 114 -12.46 7.71 -4.24
N ILE A 115 -13.67 8.24 -4.11
CA ILE A 115 -14.72 8.13 -5.14
C ILE A 115 -14.25 8.76 -6.45
N ILE A 116 -13.68 9.96 -6.36
CA ILE A 116 -13.19 10.68 -7.54
C ILE A 116 -12.01 9.93 -8.16
N ALA A 117 -11.03 9.49 -7.36
CA ALA A 117 -9.91 8.72 -7.87
C ALA A 117 -10.34 7.39 -8.51
N ALA A 118 -11.32 6.69 -7.94
CA ALA A 118 -11.85 5.45 -8.47
C ALA A 118 -12.58 5.67 -9.81
N GLU A 119 -13.45 6.68 -9.91
CA GLU A 119 -14.14 7.01 -11.15
C GLU A 119 -13.16 7.44 -12.25
N GLU A 120 -12.18 8.28 -11.92
CA GLU A 120 -11.16 8.72 -12.86
C GLU A 120 -10.26 7.55 -13.31
N SER A 121 -9.93 6.62 -12.40
CA SER A 121 -9.16 5.42 -12.75
C SER A 121 -9.93 4.52 -13.73
N ILE A 122 -11.23 4.31 -13.48
CA ILE A 122 -12.09 3.51 -14.35
C ILE A 122 -12.21 4.17 -15.72
N THR A 123 -12.47 5.48 -15.76
CA THR A 123 -12.61 6.19 -17.04
C THR A 123 -11.29 6.21 -17.81
N LEU A 124 -10.16 6.53 -17.17
CA LEU A 124 -8.85 6.45 -17.82
C LEU A 124 -8.58 5.05 -18.38
N LEU A 125 -8.95 3.97 -17.68
CA LEU A 125 -8.79 2.61 -18.18
C LEU A 125 -9.51 2.37 -19.54
N PHE A 126 -10.70 2.95 -19.72
CA PHE A 126 -11.46 2.85 -20.98
C PHE A 126 -10.99 3.85 -22.05
N PHE A 127 -10.48 5.01 -21.63
CA PHE A 127 -10.12 6.12 -22.52
C PHE A 127 -8.69 6.03 -23.06
N VAL A 128 -7.74 5.65 -22.22
CA VAL A 128 -6.31 5.54 -22.55
C VAL A 128 -6.09 4.72 -23.83
N PRO A 129 -6.74 3.56 -24.04
CA PRO A 129 -6.61 2.81 -25.29
C PRO A 129 -7.09 3.54 -26.55
N GLN A 130 -8.00 4.51 -26.42
CA GLN A 130 -8.52 5.28 -27.56
C GLN A 130 -7.69 6.53 -27.87
N ILE A 131 -7.08 7.14 -26.84
CA ILE A 131 -6.24 8.33 -26.98
C ILE A 131 -4.83 7.96 -27.44
N LEU A 132 -4.30 6.81 -27.01
CA LEU A 132 -2.99 6.40 -27.47
C LEU A 132 -2.99 6.14 -28.97
N PRO A 133 -2.06 6.78 -29.73
CA PRO A 133 -1.90 6.49 -31.14
C PRO A 133 -1.75 4.98 -31.34
N SER A 134 -2.40 4.43 -32.37
CA SER A 134 -2.33 3.00 -32.70
C SER A 134 -0.89 2.48 -32.78
N ASP A 135 0.07 3.36 -33.13
CA ASP A 135 1.49 3.04 -33.18
C ASP A 135 2.10 2.75 -31.80
N VAL A 136 1.63 3.41 -30.74
CA VAL A 136 2.11 3.15 -29.37
C VAL A 136 1.50 1.85 -28.83
N GLY A 137 0.23 1.58 -29.13
CA GLY A 137 -0.40 0.30 -28.80
C GLY A 137 0.32 -0.89 -29.45
N ARG A 138 0.75 -0.73 -30.71
CA ARG A 138 1.55 -1.72 -31.43
C ARG A 138 2.94 -1.92 -30.82
N LYS A 139 3.58 -0.84 -30.37
CA LYS A 139 4.88 -0.91 -29.66
C LYS A 139 4.76 -1.59 -28.29
N LEU A 140 3.70 -1.33 -27.53
CA LEU A 140 3.48 -1.94 -26.21
C LEU A 140 3.17 -3.44 -26.30
N THR A 141 2.33 -3.83 -27.26
CA THR A 141 2.05 -5.25 -27.53
C THR A 141 3.31 -5.99 -28.01
N SER A 142 4.09 -5.39 -28.90
CA SER A 142 5.38 -5.92 -29.33
C SER A 142 6.39 -6.02 -28.18
N ALA A 143 6.49 -5.03 -27.30
CA ALA A 143 7.36 -5.07 -26.12
C ALA A 143 6.95 -6.17 -25.14
N ARG A 144 5.64 -6.39 -24.96
CA ARG A 144 5.12 -7.49 -24.13
C ARG A 144 5.43 -8.86 -24.74
N GLU A 145 5.32 -9.00 -26.06
CA GLU A 145 5.73 -10.20 -26.77
C GLU A 145 7.24 -10.44 -26.70
N ALA A 146 8.06 -9.38 -26.82
CA ALA A 146 9.50 -9.45 -26.65
C ALA A 146 9.91 -9.84 -25.21
N LEU A 147 9.19 -9.36 -24.20
CA LEU A 147 9.44 -9.73 -22.82
C LEU A 147 9.03 -11.19 -22.52
N ARG A 148 7.92 -11.65 -23.12
CA ARG A 148 7.51 -13.07 -23.07
C ARG A 148 8.50 -13.97 -23.78
N SER A 149 8.99 -13.58 -24.96
CA SER A 149 9.98 -14.38 -25.68
C SER A 149 11.32 -14.40 -24.94
N ALA A 150 11.73 -13.30 -24.30
CA ALA A 150 12.91 -13.28 -23.42
C ALA A 150 12.76 -14.20 -22.20
N HIS A 151 11.56 -14.26 -21.58
CA HIS A 151 11.29 -15.19 -20.47
C HIS A 151 11.18 -16.65 -20.92
N ALA A 152 10.68 -16.91 -22.13
CA ALA A 152 10.59 -18.26 -22.68
C ALA A 152 11.97 -18.87 -23.01
N VAL A 153 13.00 -18.03 -23.13
CA VAL A 153 14.40 -18.44 -23.41
C VAL A 153 15.23 -18.48 -22.12
N ALA A 154 14.61 -18.74 -20.96
CA ALA A 154 15.36 -18.98 -19.73
C ALA A 154 16.40 -20.09 -19.98
N PRO A 155 17.72 -19.80 -19.85
CA PRO A 155 18.75 -20.80 -20.08
C PRO A 155 18.56 -21.94 -19.08
N ALA A 156 18.75 -23.17 -19.57
CA ALA A 156 18.69 -24.38 -18.76
C ALA A 156 19.44 -24.16 -17.44
N LYS A 157 18.72 -24.34 -16.32
CA LYS A 157 19.22 -24.24 -14.95
C LYS A 157 20.59 -24.93 -14.90
N PRO A 158 21.71 -24.22 -14.65
CA PRO A 158 23.01 -24.84 -14.59
C PRO A 158 22.97 -25.93 -13.52
N GLU A 159 23.30 -27.14 -13.93
CA GLU A 159 23.38 -28.32 -13.07
C GLU A 159 24.45 -28.05 -12.02
N VAL A 160 24.04 -27.59 -10.83
CA VAL A 160 24.94 -27.37 -9.71
C VAL A 160 25.39 -28.74 -9.24
N ARG A 161 26.62 -29.11 -9.63
CA ARG A 161 27.30 -30.32 -9.18
C ARG A 161 27.57 -30.20 -7.68
N PHE A 162 26.76 -30.89 -6.88
CA PHE A 162 27.02 -31.03 -5.45
C PHE A 162 28.19 -31.99 -5.24
N ASP A 163 29.32 -31.44 -4.78
CA ASP A 163 30.40 -32.26 -4.23
C ASP A 163 30.00 -32.76 -2.82
N PRO A 164 30.27 -34.03 -2.49
CA PRO A 164 29.87 -34.62 -1.22
C PRO A 164 30.61 -33.97 -0.03
N PRO A 165 29.92 -33.75 1.12
CA PRO A 165 30.49 -33.06 2.27
C PRO A 165 31.60 -33.88 2.94
N GLN A 166 32.75 -33.23 3.12
CA GLN A 166 33.91 -33.75 3.80
C GLN A 166 33.68 -33.69 5.33
N PRO A 167 33.88 -34.79 6.10
CA PRO A 167 33.58 -34.82 7.51
C PRO A 167 34.59 -34.00 8.32
N SER A 168 34.17 -32.83 8.80
CA SER A 168 34.87 -32.01 9.77
C SER A 168 34.75 -32.62 11.17
N ARG A 169 35.90 -33.02 11.74
CA ARG A 169 36.02 -33.47 13.12
C ARG A 169 36.04 -32.24 14.05
N SER A 170 35.02 -32.09 14.90
CA SER A 170 35.05 -31.14 16.02
C SER A 170 35.73 -31.76 17.25
N PRO A 171 36.74 -31.10 17.86
CA PRO A 171 37.31 -31.51 19.14
C PRO A 171 36.54 -30.83 20.28
N LEU A 172 35.61 -31.55 20.91
CA LEU A 172 35.05 -31.13 22.20
C LEU A 172 36.00 -31.58 23.31
N GLN A 173 36.75 -30.62 23.87
CA GLN A 173 37.44 -30.77 25.15
C GLN A 173 36.43 -30.58 26.28
N ALA A 174 36.38 -31.54 27.20
CA ALA A 174 35.55 -31.50 28.40
C ALA A 174 36.19 -30.58 29.45
N THR A 175 35.43 -29.62 29.94
CA THR A 175 35.79 -28.76 31.08
C THR A 175 35.50 -29.49 32.40
N PRO A 176 36.40 -29.48 33.40
CA PRO A 176 36.16 -30.14 34.68
C PRO A 176 35.22 -29.33 35.60
N PRO A 177 34.49 -29.99 36.52
CA PRO A 177 33.60 -29.33 37.46
C PRO A 177 34.36 -28.57 38.56
N PRO A 178 33.81 -27.47 39.09
CA PRO A 178 34.45 -26.70 40.17
C PRO A 178 34.33 -27.41 41.54
N PRO A 179 35.29 -27.15 42.46
CA PRO A 179 35.35 -27.78 43.78
C PRO A 179 34.31 -27.23 44.76
N ALA A 180 33.91 -28.08 45.71
CA ALA A 180 32.71 -27.99 46.55
C ALA A 180 32.83 -27.12 47.82
N ASP A 181 33.82 -26.23 47.92
CA ASP A 181 34.20 -25.64 49.22
C ASP A 181 34.02 -24.11 49.28
N ALA A 182 32.83 -23.61 48.89
CA ALA A 182 32.46 -22.20 49.08
C ALA A 182 31.01 -22.05 49.58
N GLU A 183 30.62 -22.92 50.50
CA GLU A 183 29.51 -22.66 51.41
C GLU A 183 29.97 -21.60 52.45
N ASP A 184 29.09 -20.68 52.86
CA ASP A 184 29.31 -19.60 53.84
C ASP A 184 29.82 -18.23 53.36
N LYS A 185 29.32 -17.75 52.22
CA LYS A 185 28.94 -16.32 52.15
C LYS A 185 27.43 -16.19 52.13
N LEU A 186 26.90 -15.91 53.32
CA LEU A 186 25.59 -15.37 53.63
C LEU A 186 25.06 -14.46 52.50
N TRP A 187 24.25 -15.04 51.62
CA TRP A 187 23.43 -14.32 50.66
C TRP A 187 22.34 -13.60 51.45
N ARG A 188 22.66 -12.39 51.88
CA ARG A 188 21.65 -11.43 52.30
C ARG A 188 20.90 -11.04 51.03
N PHE A 189 19.75 -11.67 50.80
CA PHE A 189 18.76 -11.17 49.86
C PHE A 189 18.20 -9.88 50.46
N ASP A 190 18.95 -8.79 50.28
CA ASP A 190 18.28 -7.52 50.07
C ASP A 190 17.39 -7.78 48.85
N GLU A 191 16.07 -7.83 49.04
CA GLU A 191 15.10 -7.73 47.95
C GLU A 191 15.32 -6.36 47.31
N SER A 192 16.38 -6.23 46.51
CA SER A 192 16.38 -5.26 45.44
C SER A 192 15.16 -5.61 44.61
N GLU A 193 14.25 -4.64 44.44
CA GLU A 193 13.24 -4.66 43.39
C GLU A 193 13.99 -4.75 42.06
N VAL A 194 14.45 -5.95 41.70
CA VAL A 194 14.99 -6.21 40.38
C VAL A 194 13.77 -6.13 39.47
N PRO A 195 13.67 -5.11 38.61
CA PRO A 195 12.55 -5.00 37.68
C PRO A 195 12.46 -6.33 36.94
N ALA A 196 11.22 -6.82 36.73
CA ALA A 196 10.99 -8.06 36.00
C ALA A 196 11.88 -8.08 34.73
N PRO A 197 12.53 -9.20 34.42
CA PRO A 197 13.47 -9.26 33.31
C PRO A 197 12.76 -8.85 32.02
N HIS A 198 13.19 -7.74 31.42
CA HIS A 198 12.72 -7.32 30.10
C HIS A 198 12.99 -8.43 29.09
N PHE A 199 12.06 -8.66 28.14
CA PHE A 199 12.22 -9.70 27.11
C PHE A 199 13.47 -9.48 26.25
N VAL A 200 13.89 -8.22 26.11
CA VAL A 200 15.06 -7.79 25.36
C VAL A 200 15.82 -6.75 26.17
N ALA A 201 17.15 -6.82 26.17
CA ALA A 201 17.99 -5.82 26.84
C ALA A 201 17.68 -4.39 26.35
N GLY A 202 17.77 -3.41 27.24
CA GLY A 202 17.36 -2.00 26.99
C GLY A 202 18.00 -1.35 25.75
N ASN A 203 19.19 -1.81 25.36
CA ASN A 203 19.99 -1.31 24.26
C ASN A 203 19.88 -2.17 22.98
N VAL A 204 19.00 -3.17 22.94
CA VAL A 204 18.83 -4.07 21.81
C VAL A 204 17.49 -3.79 21.13
N SER A 205 17.55 -3.38 19.87
CA SER A 205 16.36 -3.10 19.06
C SER A 205 15.76 -4.36 18.43
N GLN A 206 16.59 -5.36 18.11
CA GLN A 206 16.16 -6.61 17.50
C GLN A 206 17.03 -7.77 17.99
N GLN A 207 16.39 -8.87 18.36
CA GLN A 207 17.05 -10.13 18.69
C GLN A 207 16.29 -11.24 17.97
N LEU A 208 16.93 -11.84 16.95
CA LEU A 208 16.33 -12.88 16.12
C LEU A 208 17.14 -14.16 16.24
N THR A 209 16.45 -15.28 16.40
CA THR A 209 17.01 -16.63 16.36
C THR A 209 16.44 -17.35 15.16
N ARG A 210 17.32 -17.94 14.36
CA ARG A 210 16.93 -18.79 13.23
C ARG A 210 17.17 -20.24 13.61
N ALA A 211 16.17 -21.08 13.39
CA ALA A 211 16.21 -22.51 13.60
C ALA A 211 15.70 -23.24 12.35
N ARG A 212 16.04 -24.53 12.26
CA ARG A 212 15.46 -25.43 11.27
C ARG A 212 14.78 -26.57 12.01
N GLU A 213 13.50 -26.76 11.74
CA GLU A 213 12.65 -27.78 12.34
C GLU A 213 12.15 -28.72 11.25
N ALA A 214 12.69 -29.95 11.20
CA ALA A 214 12.39 -30.93 10.14
C ALA A 214 12.52 -30.33 8.71
N THR A 215 11.39 -29.99 8.08
CA THR A 215 11.25 -29.45 6.73
C THR A 215 10.87 -27.96 6.72
N THR A 216 10.94 -27.28 7.85
CA THR A 216 10.53 -25.88 8.00
C THR A 216 11.69 -25.08 8.58
N GLU A 217 11.90 -23.90 8.02
CA GLU A 217 12.82 -22.92 8.55
C GLU A 217 12.05 -21.88 9.33
N VAL A 218 12.46 -21.64 10.57
CA VAL A 218 11.76 -20.76 11.51
C VAL A 218 12.70 -19.65 11.96
N VAL A 219 12.22 -18.41 11.93
CA VAL A 219 12.86 -17.25 12.53
C VAL A 219 11.94 -16.72 13.61
N TYR A 220 12.37 -16.80 14.86
CA TYR A 220 11.63 -16.27 15.99
C TYR A 220 12.48 -15.31 16.80
N GLY A 221 11.85 -14.36 17.49
CA GLY A 221 12.59 -13.42 18.32
C GLY A 221 11.76 -12.23 18.74
N TYR A 222 12.47 -11.17 19.12
CA TYR A 222 11.86 -9.98 19.68
C TYR A 222 12.31 -8.72 18.94
N LEU A 223 11.38 -7.77 18.81
CA LEU A 223 11.56 -6.49 18.16
C LEU A 223 11.13 -5.38 19.12
N ARG A 224 11.95 -4.34 19.27
CA ARG A 224 11.63 -3.14 20.03
C ARG A 224 11.26 -2.00 19.08
N ALA A 225 10.18 -1.30 19.40
CA ALA A 225 9.83 -0.04 18.77
C ALA A 225 9.74 1.06 19.82
N ASP A 226 10.51 2.12 19.60
CA ASP A 226 10.46 3.34 20.41
C ASP A 226 9.65 4.40 19.66
N PHE A 227 8.70 5.01 20.35
CA PHE A 227 7.90 6.13 19.88
C PHE A 227 8.35 7.39 20.61
N ALA A 228 8.74 8.43 19.86
CA ALA A 228 8.97 9.74 20.44
C ALA A 228 7.66 10.39 20.91
N ALA A 229 7.76 11.40 21.79
CA ALA A 229 6.62 12.26 22.09
C ALA A 229 6.07 12.90 20.79
N GLY A 230 4.77 12.86 20.61
CA GLY A 230 4.06 13.28 19.40
C GLY A 230 3.99 12.22 18.29
N GLU A 231 4.74 11.12 18.40
CA GLU A 231 4.79 10.09 17.36
C GLU A 231 3.64 9.08 17.51
N ARG A 232 2.85 8.93 16.44
CA ARG A 232 1.70 8.02 16.40
C ARG A 232 1.98 6.73 15.63
N HIS A 233 2.96 6.74 14.73
CA HIS A 233 3.24 5.65 13.81
C HIS A 233 4.70 5.28 13.88
N GLN A 234 5.00 3.98 13.94
CA GLN A 234 6.36 3.47 13.84
C GLN A 234 6.42 2.32 12.83
N THR A 235 7.53 2.20 12.10
CA THR A 235 7.73 1.11 11.13
C THR A 235 8.95 0.28 11.53
N LEU A 236 8.77 -1.02 11.66
CA LEU A 236 9.84 -1.99 11.87
C LEU A 236 10.12 -2.77 10.59
N HIS A 237 11.41 -2.97 10.32
CA HIS A 237 11.90 -3.80 9.23
C HIS A 237 12.66 -4.99 9.82
N VAL A 238 12.24 -6.19 9.45
CA VAL A 238 12.89 -7.44 9.83
C VAL A 238 13.53 -8.03 8.58
N ALA A 239 14.83 -8.31 8.62
CA ALA A 239 15.54 -8.91 7.51
C ALA A 239 15.82 -10.39 7.78
N PHE A 240 15.57 -11.24 6.80
CA PHE A 240 15.93 -12.67 6.85
C PHE A 240 17.19 -12.88 6.03
N CYS A 241 18.32 -13.12 6.72
CA CYS A 241 19.64 -13.27 6.09
C CYS A 241 20.29 -14.61 6.49
N PRO A 242 20.54 -15.53 5.54
CA PRO A 242 20.09 -15.53 4.14
C PRO A 242 18.55 -15.52 4.00
N PRO A 243 17.99 -15.22 2.81
CA PRO A 243 16.55 -15.35 2.58
C PRO A 243 16.02 -16.74 2.94
N LEU A 244 14.77 -16.82 3.36
CA LEU A 244 14.06 -18.08 3.55
C LEU A 244 13.76 -18.74 2.20
N ALA A 245 13.49 -20.06 2.21
CA ALA A 245 13.23 -20.83 0.99
C ALA A 245 11.97 -20.38 0.23
N GLY A 246 11.03 -19.73 0.92
CA GLY A 246 9.79 -19.20 0.38
C GLY A 246 9.30 -17.99 1.17
N ILE A 247 8.11 -17.49 0.83
CA ILE A 247 7.43 -16.44 1.60
C ILE A 247 6.96 -17.07 2.92
N PRO A 248 7.43 -16.61 4.10
CA PRO A 248 7.02 -17.20 5.37
C PRO A 248 5.59 -16.82 5.76
N GLU A 249 4.97 -17.64 6.59
CA GLU A 249 3.85 -17.24 7.44
C GLU A 249 4.41 -16.47 8.65
N VAL A 250 3.88 -15.28 8.95
CA VAL A 250 4.41 -14.39 9.99
C VAL A 250 3.32 -14.08 11.02
N GLU A 251 3.60 -14.43 12.27
CA GLU A 251 2.79 -14.09 13.44
C GLU A 251 3.55 -13.07 14.32
N ILE A 252 2.84 -12.06 14.82
CA ILE A 252 3.42 -11.01 15.68
C ILE A 252 2.49 -10.74 16.84
N CYS A 253 3.04 -10.78 18.06
CA CYS A 253 2.32 -10.53 19.30
C CYS A 253 3.04 -9.45 20.11
N GLN A 254 2.30 -8.48 20.67
CA GLN A 254 2.88 -7.54 21.62
C GLN A 254 3.05 -8.23 22.98
N VAL A 255 4.25 -8.15 23.56
CA VAL A 255 4.59 -8.79 24.84
C VAL A 255 4.95 -7.80 25.95
N GLU A 256 5.33 -6.56 25.60
CA GLU A 256 5.68 -5.51 26.57
C GLU A 256 5.27 -4.11 26.08
N GLY A 257 5.07 -3.19 27.03
CA GLY A 257 4.77 -1.78 26.78
C GLY A 257 3.27 -1.46 26.62
N PRO A 258 2.92 -0.18 26.37
CA PRO A 258 1.54 0.25 26.17
C PRO A 258 0.90 -0.33 24.90
N GLU A 259 -0.41 -0.56 24.90
CA GLU A 259 -1.12 -1.17 23.77
C GLU A 259 -0.93 -0.39 22.46
N VAL A 260 -0.47 -1.09 21.42
CA VAL A 260 -0.35 -0.58 20.05
C VAL A 260 -1.10 -1.47 19.06
N ALA A 261 -1.69 -0.87 18.04
CA ALA A 261 -2.22 -1.62 16.91
C ALA A 261 -1.08 -2.06 15.99
N VAL A 262 -0.95 -3.36 15.77
CA VAL A 262 0.10 -3.98 14.96
C VAL A 262 -0.48 -4.41 13.60
N LYS A 263 0.20 -4.06 12.51
CA LYS A 263 -0.19 -4.47 11.15
C LYS A 263 1.04 -4.88 10.33
N THR A 264 1.09 -6.12 9.88
CA THR A 264 2.08 -6.58 8.91
C THR A 264 1.70 -6.07 7.51
N THR A 265 2.58 -5.31 6.86
CA THR A 265 2.28 -4.67 5.56
C THR A 265 3.02 -5.28 4.38
N LEU A 266 4.15 -5.94 4.62
CA LEU A 266 4.90 -6.67 3.60
C LEU A 266 5.52 -7.93 4.22
N VAL A 267 5.41 -9.05 3.53
CA VAL A 267 6.07 -10.31 3.89
C VAL A 267 6.70 -10.90 2.64
N GLU A 268 8.01 -11.06 2.66
CA GLU A 268 8.79 -11.64 1.58
C GLU A 268 9.84 -12.61 2.13
N ALA A 269 10.40 -13.45 1.27
CA ALA A 269 11.44 -14.41 1.67
C ALA A 269 12.68 -13.75 2.31
N HIS A 270 12.96 -12.48 1.97
CA HIS A 270 14.10 -11.73 2.49
C HIS A 270 13.78 -10.84 3.70
N GLY A 271 12.51 -10.73 4.12
CA GLY A 271 12.14 -9.91 5.26
C GLY A 271 10.65 -9.63 5.41
N ALA A 272 10.31 -8.91 6.48
CA ALA A 272 8.96 -8.45 6.76
C ALA A 272 8.95 -6.96 7.17
N ARG A 273 7.87 -6.26 6.85
CA ARG A 273 7.59 -4.89 7.28
C ARG A 273 6.36 -4.87 8.19
N VAL A 274 6.53 -4.25 9.35
CA VAL A 274 5.50 -4.15 10.39
C VAL A 274 5.24 -2.69 10.67
N GLU A 275 3.98 -2.27 10.58
CA GLU A 275 3.54 -0.94 10.96
C GLU A 275 2.83 -1.00 12.32
N LEU A 276 3.24 -0.09 13.21
CA LEU A 276 2.69 0.06 14.54
C LEU A 276 1.96 1.40 14.62
N ARG A 277 0.80 1.39 15.25
CA ARG A 277 0.03 2.60 15.52
C ARG A 277 -0.33 2.67 17.00
N ARG A 278 0.20 3.69 17.66
CA ARG A 278 -0.08 3.98 19.06
C ARG A 278 -1.50 4.54 19.24
N SER A 279 -2.22 4.00 20.22
CA SER A 279 -3.46 4.56 20.76
C SER A 279 -3.19 5.33 22.05
N GLY A 280 -4.02 6.33 22.35
CA GLY A 280 -3.93 7.11 23.59
C GLY A 280 -3.12 8.41 23.48
N SER A 281 -2.64 8.89 24.64
CA SER A 281 -1.82 10.11 24.73
C SER A 281 -0.53 9.96 23.93
N LEU A 282 -0.07 11.08 23.36
CA LEU A 282 1.19 11.20 22.63
C LEU A 282 2.21 12.07 23.39
N ASP A 283 1.95 12.41 24.65
CA ASP A 283 2.74 13.42 25.37
C ASP A 283 4.10 12.89 25.84
N GLU A 284 4.19 11.57 26.04
CA GLU A 284 5.37 10.88 26.55
C GLU A 284 5.95 9.92 25.51
N GLU A 285 7.26 9.72 25.55
CA GLU A 285 7.91 8.64 24.80
C GLU A 285 7.51 7.27 25.36
N ILE A 286 7.32 6.28 24.49
CA ILE A 286 7.01 4.91 24.91
C ILE A 286 7.86 3.91 24.14
N SER A 287 8.16 2.77 24.78
CA SER A 287 8.79 1.63 24.14
C SER A 287 7.85 0.44 24.21
N VAL A 288 7.74 -0.30 23.11
CA VAL A 288 6.98 -1.55 23.02
C VAL A 288 7.86 -2.66 22.52
N VAL A 289 7.63 -3.88 23.02
CA VAL A 289 8.34 -5.09 22.57
C VAL A 289 7.33 -6.05 21.95
N LEU A 290 7.68 -6.54 20.77
CA LEU A 290 6.90 -7.50 19.99
C LEU A 290 7.68 -8.81 19.91
N GLU A 291 6.99 -9.92 20.07
CA GLU A 291 7.46 -11.24 19.66
C GLU A 291 7.08 -11.47 18.20
N ILE A 292 8.01 -11.99 17.40
CA ILE A 292 7.79 -12.38 16.02
C ILE A 292 8.09 -13.86 15.85
N ASN A 293 7.26 -14.55 15.09
CA ASN A 293 7.50 -15.90 14.60
C ASN A 293 7.25 -15.92 13.08
N ALA A 294 8.26 -16.32 12.31
CA ALA A 294 8.19 -16.43 10.87
C ALA A 294 8.61 -17.85 10.44
N ALA A 295 7.71 -18.59 9.79
CA ALA A 295 7.96 -19.96 9.36
C ALA A 295 7.80 -20.12 7.85
N ALA A 296 8.79 -20.72 7.19
CA ALA A 296 8.73 -21.04 5.76
C ALA A 296 9.07 -22.51 5.54
N ASP A 297 8.28 -23.20 4.73
CA ASP A 297 8.60 -24.56 4.31
C ASP A 297 9.90 -24.54 3.49
N SER A 298 10.89 -25.28 3.95
CA SER A 298 12.07 -25.59 3.16
C SER A 298 11.65 -26.63 2.13
N GLY A 299 11.05 -26.17 1.02
CA GLY A 299 10.58 -27.06 -0.04
C GLY A 299 11.63 -28.12 -0.36
N ASP A 300 11.21 -29.39 -0.36
CA ASP A 300 12.06 -30.52 -0.71
C ASP A 300 12.60 -30.28 -2.14
N TYR A 301 13.87 -29.92 -2.25
CA TYR A 301 14.59 -29.79 -3.52
C TYR A 301 15.07 -31.13 -4.02
#